data_AF-A0A1Y1ZVV4-F1
#
_entry.id   AF-A0A1Y1ZVV4-F1
#
_cell.length_a   1.000
_cell.length_b   1.000
_cell.length_c   1.000
_cell.angle_alpha   90.00
_cell.angle_beta   90.00
_cell.angle_gamma   90.00
#
_symmetry.space_group_name_H-M   'P 1'
#
loop_
_entity.id
_entity.type
_entity.pdbx_description
1 polymer ?
#
loop_
_entity_poly.entity_id
_entity_poly.type
_entity_poly.pdbx_seq_one_letter_code
_entity_poly.pdbx_strand_id
1 'polypeptide(L)'
;IAGFVSGDGSFFINKTTSVKGMFSVSQSVTNQHVLWAIWVYFGKVGGVSGEKSSPNSKLVVSGIADLINVIIPFFDKYYILGNKSLDYADFRKVCFLIAKKEHLTEAGKTQCLAIRSGMNSYR
;
A
#
# COMPACT_ATOMS: atom_id res chain seq x y z
N ILE A 1 -13.23 -5.36 -4.79
CA ILE A 1 -11.95 -4.63 -4.57
C ILE A 1 -10.86 -5.56 -4.04
N ALA A 2 -11.06 -6.31 -2.94
CA ALA A 2 -10.02 -7.20 -2.39
C ALA A 2 -9.45 -8.23 -3.41
N GLY A 3 -10.31 -8.94 -4.15
CA GLY A 3 -9.86 -9.84 -5.22
C GLY A 3 -9.09 -9.11 -6.34
N PHE A 4 -9.56 -7.93 -6.75
CA PHE A 4 -8.86 -7.10 -7.74
C PHE A 4 -7.47 -6.68 -7.26
N VAL A 5 -7.34 -6.24 -6.00
CA VAL A 5 -6.07 -5.87 -5.38
C VAL A 5 -5.16 -7.09 -5.20
N SER A 6 -5.74 -8.27 -4.96
CA SER A 6 -4.98 -9.53 -4.91
C SER A 6 -4.26 -9.81 -6.24
N GLY A 7 -4.86 -9.42 -7.38
CA GLY A 7 -4.21 -9.44 -8.71
C GLY A 7 -3.31 -8.22 -8.97
N ASP A 8 -3.88 -7.02 -9.00
CA ASP A 8 -3.24 -5.80 -9.57
C ASP A 8 -2.76 -4.79 -8.52
N GLY A 9 -2.97 -5.07 -7.23
CA GLY A 9 -2.54 -4.21 -6.14
C GLY A 9 -1.07 -4.41 -5.74
N SER A 10 -0.54 -3.48 -4.95
CA SER A 10 0.80 -3.58 -4.37
C SER A 10 0.83 -2.95 -2.98
N PHE A 11 1.49 -3.64 -2.05
CA PHE A 11 1.80 -3.17 -0.71
C PHE A 11 3.33 -3.06 -0.58
N PHE A 12 3.82 -1.86 -0.29
CA PHE A 12 5.25 -1.58 -0.33
C PHE A 12 5.67 -0.66 0.82
N ILE A 13 6.92 -0.84 1.27
CA ILE A 13 7.59 0.04 2.24
C ILE A 13 8.71 0.81 1.53
N ASN A 14 8.54 2.13 1.42
CA ASN A 14 9.55 3.04 0.88
C ASN A 14 10.58 3.43 1.95
N LYS A 15 11.84 3.60 1.53
CA LYS A 15 13.01 3.90 2.38
C LYS A 15 13.84 5.09 1.87
N THR A 16 13.43 5.85 0.86
CA THR A 16 14.31 6.86 0.24
C THR A 16 14.89 7.87 1.25
N THR A 17 14.05 8.44 2.11
CA THR A 17 14.48 9.37 3.17
C THR A 17 13.94 8.99 4.55
N SER A 18 12.77 8.36 4.59
CA SER A 18 12.08 7.90 5.79
C SER A 18 11.32 6.60 5.48
N VAL A 19 11.06 5.79 6.51
CA VAL A 19 10.24 4.59 6.38
C VAL A 19 8.79 5.01 6.17
N LYS A 20 8.22 4.68 5.01
CA LYS A 20 6.83 5.00 4.67
C LYS A 20 6.11 3.81 4.07
N GLY A 21 4.88 3.56 4.51
CA GLY A 21 3.98 2.64 3.83
C GLY A 21 3.42 3.28 2.55
N MET A 22 3.29 2.48 1.50
CA MET A 22 2.56 2.82 0.29
C MET A 22 1.68 1.66 -0.16
N PHE A 23 0.38 1.91 -0.27
CA PHE A 23 -0.57 1.06 -0.98
C PHE A 23 -0.78 1.61 -2.39
N SER A 24 -0.89 0.73 -3.38
CA SER A 24 -1.24 1.17 -4.72
C SER A 24 -1.97 0.13 -5.55
N VAL A 25 -2.65 0.61 -6.59
CA VAL A 25 -3.29 -0.21 -7.63
C VAL A 25 -2.95 0.42 -8.97
N SER A 26 -2.38 -0.37 -9.87
CA SER A 26 -2.03 0.08 -11.23
C SER A 26 -3.02 -0.51 -12.23
N GLN A 27 -3.34 0.25 -13.27
CA GLN A 27 -4.21 -0.23 -14.34
C GLN A 27 -3.92 0.55 -15.64
N SER A 28 -4.22 -0.03 -16.80
CA SER A 28 -4.11 0.68 -18.09
C SER A 28 -4.87 2.00 -18.06
N VAL A 29 -4.36 3.03 -18.73
CA VAL A 29 -5.02 4.34 -18.88
C VAL A 29 -6.42 4.19 -19.49
N THR A 30 -6.62 3.24 -20.40
CA THR A 30 -7.95 2.94 -20.98
C THR A 30 -8.97 2.51 -19.93
N ASN A 31 -8.51 1.90 -18.84
CA ASN A 31 -9.31 1.43 -17.72
C ASN A 31 -9.15 2.29 -16.46
N GLN A 32 -8.68 3.54 -16.59
CA GLN A 32 -8.45 4.46 -15.46
C GLN A 32 -9.73 4.71 -14.64
N HIS A 33 -10.91 4.61 -15.26
CA HIS A 33 -12.21 4.74 -14.58
C HIS A 33 -12.38 3.74 -13.42
N VAL A 34 -11.76 2.54 -13.50
CA VAL A 34 -11.74 1.57 -12.40
C VAL A 34 -10.99 2.12 -11.19
N LEU A 35 -9.85 2.78 -11.42
CA LEU A 35 -9.07 3.42 -10.35
C LEU A 35 -9.85 4.56 -9.68
N TRP A 36 -10.56 5.37 -10.47
CA TRP A 36 -11.43 6.43 -9.93
C TRP A 36 -12.56 5.86 -9.07
N ALA A 37 -13.20 4.77 -9.50
CA ALA A 37 -14.25 4.11 -8.72
C ALA A 37 -13.72 3.58 -7.38
N ILE A 38 -12.54 2.95 -7.38
CA ILE A 38 -11.89 2.48 -6.15
C ILE A 38 -11.50 3.66 -5.25
N TRP A 39 -10.96 4.73 -5.81
CA TRP A 39 -10.57 5.93 -5.05
C TRP A 39 -11.77 6.60 -4.39
N VAL A 40 -12.88 6.76 -5.11
CA VAL A 40 -14.14 7.29 -4.56
C VAL A 40 -14.68 6.37 -3.46
N TYR A 41 -14.65 5.04 -3.67
CA TYR A 41 -15.09 4.08 -2.66
C TYR A 41 -14.30 4.20 -1.35
N PHE A 42 -12.99 4.42 -1.43
CA PHE A 42 -12.14 4.67 -0.25
C PHE A 42 -12.24 6.10 0.31
N GLY A 43 -13.26 6.88 -0.06
CA GLY A 43 -13.44 8.23 0.47
C GLY A 43 -12.41 9.24 -0.06
N LYS A 44 -11.86 8.99 -1.25
CA LYS A 44 -10.87 9.84 -1.93
C LYS A 44 -9.53 10.01 -1.18
N VAL A 45 -9.15 9.03 -0.35
CA VAL A 45 -7.81 9.00 0.27
C VAL A 45 -6.70 8.75 -0.76
N GLY A 46 -5.54 9.38 -0.57
CA GLY A 46 -4.47 9.36 -1.56
C GLY A 46 -4.86 10.05 -2.88
N GLY A 47 -4.36 9.53 -4.01
CA GLY A 47 -4.65 10.12 -5.32
C GLY A 47 -4.47 9.18 -6.49
N VAL A 48 -5.18 9.47 -7.58
CA VAL A 48 -5.03 8.79 -8.88
C VAL A 48 -4.15 9.66 -9.78
N SER A 49 -3.02 9.11 -10.23
CA SER A 49 -2.11 9.77 -11.17
C SER A 49 -1.96 8.93 -12.43
N GLY A 50 -2.04 9.59 -13.59
CA GLY A 50 -1.52 9.06 -14.85
C GLY A 50 -0.15 9.68 -15.11
N GLU A 51 0.87 8.87 -15.37
CA GLU A 51 2.11 9.40 -15.93
C GLU A 51 1.83 9.82 -17.38
N LYS A 52 2.14 11.07 -17.76
CA LYS A 52 1.82 11.61 -19.10
C LYS A 52 2.36 10.77 -20.27
N SER A 53 3.34 9.90 -20.03
CA SER A 53 3.97 9.02 -21.01
C SER A 53 3.81 7.53 -20.67
N SER A 54 3.08 7.18 -19.60
CA SER A 54 2.91 5.77 -19.20
C SER A 54 1.61 5.22 -19.77
N PRO A 55 1.61 3.99 -20.31
CA PRO A 55 0.37 3.31 -20.69
C PRO A 55 -0.50 2.96 -19.47
N ASN A 56 -0.01 3.19 -18.25
CA ASN A 56 -0.68 2.85 -17.00
C ASN A 56 -0.94 4.08 -16.12
N SER A 57 -2.11 4.09 -15.49
CA SER A 57 -2.45 4.95 -14.37
C SER A 57 -2.31 4.19 -13.04
N LYS A 58 -2.18 4.94 -11.94
CA LYS A 58 -1.99 4.38 -10.61
C LYS A 58 -2.78 5.14 -9.57
N LEU A 59 -3.51 4.42 -8.72
CA LEU A 59 -4.00 4.90 -7.43
C LEU A 59 -2.91 4.67 -6.39
N VAL A 60 -2.54 5.71 -5.64
CA VAL A 60 -1.53 5.64 -4.58
C VAL A 60 -2.08 6.22 -3.28
N VAL A 61 -1.91 5.48 -2.19
CA VAL A 61 -2.21 5.93 -0.81
C VAL A 61 -0.95 5.74 0.03
N SER A 62 -0.43 6.83 0.59
CA SER A 62 0.81 6.83 1.39
C SER A 62 0.71 7.61 2.69
N GLY A 63 -0.39 8.36 2.90
CA GLY A 63 -0.68 9.03 4.16
C GLY A 63 -0.93 8.01 5.26
N ILE A 64 -0.15 8.07 6.35
CA ILE A 64 -0.24 7.06 7.42
C ILE A 64 -1.63 7.02 8.06
N ALA A 65 -2.30 8.17 8.21
CA ALA A 65 -3.66 8.24 8.72
C ALA A 65 -4.64 7.48 7.81
N ASP A 66 -4.57 7.69 6.49
CA ASP A 66 -5.41 7.00 5.51
C ASP A 66 -5.14 5.49 5.51
N LEU A 67 -3.87 5.10 5.61
CA LEU A 67 -3.48 3.69 5.65
C LEU A 67 -4.07 2.98 6.88
N ILE A 68 -3.98 3.61 8.07
CA ILE A 68 -4.45 3.05 9.34
C ILE A 68 -5.97 3.07 9.46
N ASN A 69 -6.63 4.14 8.99
CA ASN A 69 -8.05 4.34 9.23
C ASN A 69 -8.95 3.84 8.09
N VAL A 70 -8.41 3.68 6.87
CA VAL A 70 -9.21 3.30 5.69
C VAL A 70 -8.71 2.01 5.06
N ILE A 71 -7.42 1.96 4.67
CA ILE A 71 -6.90 0.87 3.84
C ILE A 71 -6.75 -0.43 4.66
N ILE A 72 -6.10 -0.38 5.82
CA ILE A 72 -5.90 -1.55 6.68
C ILE A 72 -7.24 -2.12 7.15
N PRO A 73 -8.19 -1.34 7.71
CA PRO A 73 -9.47 -1.88 8.15
C PRO A 73 -10.27 -2.54 7.03
N PHE A 74 -10.20 -2.01 5.80
CA PHE A 74 -10.84 -2.64 4.65
C PHE A 74 -10.28 -4.04 4.38
N PHE A 75 -8.95 -4.20 4.33
CA PHE A 75 -8.33 -5.50 4.05
C PHE A 75 -8.26 -6.45 5.25
N ASP A 76 -8.43 -5.94 6.47
CA ASP A 76 -8.68 -6.76 7.68
C ASP A 76 -10.09 -7.39 7.62
N LYS A 77 -11.07 -6.69 7.01
CA LYS A 77 -12.44 -7.20 6.80
C LYS A 77 -12.58 -8.04 5.53
N TYR A 78 -11.92 -7.63 4.45
CA TYR A 78 -12.00 -8.26 3.12
C TYR A 78 -10.60 -8.70 2.69
N TYR A 79 -10.28 -9.96 2.97
CA TYR A 79 -8.92 -10.47 2.89
C TYR A 79 -8.30 -10.41 1.48
N ILE A 80 -7.00 -10.09 1.45
CA ILE A 80 -6.14 -10.32 0.29
C ILE A 80 -5.88 -11.81 0.14
N LEU A 81 -5.88 -12.30 -1.10
CA LEU A 81 -5.68 -13.71 -1.44
C LEU A 81 -4.29 -13.96 -2.02
N GLY A 82 -3.83 -15.22 -1.93
CA GLY A 82 -2.55 -15.67 -2.49
C GLY A 82 -1.33 -15.10 -1.75
N ASN A 83 -0.16 -15.15 -2.39
CA ASN A 83 1.12 -14.73 -1.78
C ASN A 83 1.12 -13.27 -1.34
N LYS A 84 0.34 -12.41 -2.01
CA LYS A 84 0.20 -10.99 -1.65
C LYS A 84 -0.41 -10.76 -0.27
N SER A 85 -1.10 -11.76 0.30
CA SER A 85 -1.60 -11.72 1.67
C SER A 85 -0.47 -11.60 2.70
N LEU A 86 0.68 -12.22 2.42
CA LEU A 86 1.87 -12.14 3.27
C LEU A 86 2.50 -10.74 3.19
N ASP A 87 2.54 -10.15 2.00
CA ASP A 87 3.02 -8.77 1.80
C ASP A 87 2.10 -7.76 2.48
N TYR A 88 0.78 -7.99 2.43
CA TYR A 88 -0.18 -7.19 3.19
C TYR A 88 0.05 -7.31 4.70
N ALA A 89 0.27 -8.52 5.22
CA ALA A 89 0.50 -8.73 6.65
C ALA A 89 1.75 -7.98 7.14
N ASP A 90 2.83 -8.03 6.38
CA ASP A 90 4.08 -7.33 6.69
C ASP A 90 3.94 -5.81 6.54
N PHE A 91 3.26 -5.36 5.48
CA PHE A 91 2.88 -3.96 5.29
C PHE A 91 2.08 -3.40 6.47
N ARG A 92 1.06 -4.14 6.93
CA ARG A 92 0.21 -3.79 8.07
C ARG A 92 1.04 -3.60 9.33
N LYS A 93 1.93 -4.55 9.65
CA LYS A 93 2.84 -4.47 10.82
C LYS A 93 3.65 -3.18 10.78
N VAL A 94 4.31 -2.90 9.65
CA VAL A 94 5.15 -1.70 9.49
C VAL A 94 4.32 -0.42 9.59
N CYS A 95 3.12 -0.38 9.03
CA CYS A 95 2.25 0.79 9.19
C CYS A 95 1.93 1.07 10.66
N PHE A 96 1.67 0.07 11.49
CA PHE A 96 1.47 0.29 12.93
C PHE A 96 2.72 0.80 13.64
N LEU A 97 3.92 0.31 13.29
CA LEU A 97 5.18 0.85 13.80
C LEU A 97 5.37 2.33 13.41
N ILE A 98 4.97 2.69 12.18
CA ILE A 98 5.02 4.07 11.71
C ILE A 98 4.03 4.94 12.49
N ALA A 99 2.78 4.47 12.66
CA ALA A 99 1.73 5.19 13.36
C ALA A 99 2.08 5.49 14.83
N LYS A 100 2.77 4.55 15.49
CA LYS A 100 3.30 4.73 16.85
C LYS A 100 4.60 5.54 16.92
N LYS A 101 5.11 6.02 15.77
CA LYS A 101 6.40 6.72 15.64
C LYS A 101 7.64 5.91 16.05
N GLU A 102 7.51 4.59 16.22
CA GLU A 102 8.61 3.71 16.64
C GLU A 102 9.74 3.65 15.59
N HIS A 103 9.39 3.80 14.31
CA HIS A 103 10.33 3.91 13.18
C HIS A 103 11.34 5.07 13.27
N LEU A 104 11.15 6.02 14.20
CA LEU A 104 12.10 7.11 14.46
C LEU A 104 13.28 6.67 15.34
N THR A 105 13.14 5.56 16.06
CA THR A 105 14.23 4.95 16.82
C THR A 105 15.08 4.07 15.91
N GLU A 106 16.35 3.88 16.26
CA GLU A 106 17.24 2.99 15.50
C GLU A 106 16.74 1.54 15.51
N ALA A 107 16.28 1.05 16.67
CA ALA A 107 15.70 -0.28 16.80
C ALA A 107 14.43 -0.46 15.95
N GLY A 108 13.48 0.48 16.05
CA GLY A 108 12.23 0.42 15.27
C GLY A 108 12.47 0.58 13.77
N LYS A 109 13.44 1.42 13.37
CA LYS A 109 13.87 1.53 11.97
C LYS A 109 14.46 0.20 11.49
N THR A 110 15.36 -0.41 12.25
CA THR A 110 15.97 -1.71 11.93
C THR A 110 14.91 -2.80 11.79
N GLN A 111 13.93 -2.83 12.69
CA GLN A 111 12.80 -3.75 12.61
C GLN A 111 11.96 -3.55 11.34
N CYS A 112 11.62 -2.30 10.99
CA CYS A 112 10.90 -2.01 9.74
C CYS A 112 11.67 -2.48 8.50
N LEU A 113 13.00 -2.36 8.52
CA LEU A 113 13.87 -2.76 7.41
C LEU A 113 13.99 -4.29 7.29
N ALA A 114 14.10 -4.99 8.42
CA ALA A 114 14.11 -6.44 8.46
C ALA A 114 12.81 -7.04 7.91
N ILE A 115 11.66 -6.43 8.26
CA ILE A 115 10.37 -6.83 7.67
C ILE A 115 10.36 -6.56 6.17
N ARG A 116 10.76 -5.35 5.75
CA ARG A 116 10.80 -4.96 4.33
C ARG A 116 11.65 -5.92 3.47
N SER A 117 12.77 -6.43 3.99
CA SER A 117 13.64 -7.33 3.22
C SER A 117 13.02 -8.68 2.87
N GLY A 118 11.90 -9.08 3.50
CA GLY A 118 11.15 -10.29 3.16
C GLY A 118 9.86 -10.04 2.38
N MET A 119 9.64 -8.83 1.85
CA MET A 119 8.41 -8.47 1.14
C MET A 119 8.55 -8.55 -0.39
N ASN A 120 7.43 -8.82 -1.06
CA ASN A 120 7.28 -8.81 -2.51
C ASN A 120 8.30 -9.74 -3.20
N SER A 121 9.08 -9.24 -4.16
CA SER A 121 10.06 -10.01 -4.94
C SER A 121 11.26 -10.54 -4.16
N TYR A 122 11.40 -10.17 -2.88
CA TYR A 122 12.45 -10.67 -2.01
C TYR A 122 12.01 -11.86 -1.15
N ARG A 123 10.76 -12.33 -1.33
CA ARG A 123 10.20 -13.47 -0.63
C ARG A 123 10.51 -14.79 -1.33
#